data_AF-A0A2K2VYI4-F1
#
_entry.id   AF-A0A2K2VYI4-F1
#
_cell.length_a   1.000
_cell.length_b   1.000
_cell.length_c   1.000
_cell.angle_alpha   90.00
_cell.angle_beta   90.00
_cell.angle_gamma   90.00
#
_symmetry.space_group_name_H-M   'P 1'
#
loop_
_entity.id
_entity.type
_entity.pdbx_description
1 polymer ?
#
loop_
_entity_poly.entity_id
_entity_poly.type
_entity_poly.pdbx_seq_one_letter_code
_entity_poly.pdbx_strand_id
1 'polypeptide(L)'
;NQPIEKGETLDEKFGNWKGVNDFVFKASRQAVSSYNFYSLVYDPMTTCGCCECVAAILPTCNGIMTVNREYNEMTPCGMKFTTLAGTIGGGQVTPGFVGHSKYNVCQRKFISGDGGLLRLVWMPTMLKEELKERLQKRGEELGIPDLIDRIADETVGTSEEEIMPFLQEKKHPALEMDPIM
;
A
#
# COMPACT_ATOMS: atom_id res chain seq x y z
N ASN A 1 -12.29 -14.70 15.53
CA ASN A 1 -11.14 -15.41 14.91
C ASN A 1 -11.51 -16.85 14.67
N GLN A 2 -11.37 -17.34 13.45
CA GLN A 2 -11.63 -18.73 13.05
C GLN A 2 -10.47 -19.18 12.15
N PRO A 3 -10.03 -20.45 12.22
CA PRO A 3 -9.06 -20.97 11.27
C PRO A 3 -9.69 -21.05 9.88
N ILE A 4 -8.91 -20.74 8.85
CA ILE A 4 -9.33 -20.81 7.45
C ILE A 4 -8.31 -21.66 6.71
N GLU A 5 -8.76 -22.77 6.14
CA GLU A 5 -7.93 -23.55 5.23
C GLU A 5 -7.83 -22.81 3.89
N LYS A 6 -6.62 -22.65 3.38
CA LYS A 6 -6.40 -21.95 2.09
C LYS A 6 -7.06 -22.69 0.93
N GLY A 7 -7.07 -24.02 0.96
CA GLY A 7 -7.53 -24.82 -0.18
C GLY A 7 -6.67 -24.58 -1.41
N GLU A 8 -7.31 -24.54 -2.58
CA GLU A 8 -6.67 -24.30 -3.88
C GLU A 8 -6.05 -22.90 -3.96
N THR A 9 -4.82 -22.82 -4.48
CA THR A 9 -4.17 -21.55 -4.83
C THR A 9 -4.62 -21.14 -6.21
N LEU A 10 -5.36 -20.03 -6.31
CA LEU A 10 -5.87 -19.49 -7.56
C LEU A 10 -4.85 -18.55 -8.21
N ASP A 11 -4.15 -17.77 -7.40
CA ASP A 11 -3.05 -16.91 -7.84
C ASP A 11 -2.01 -16.73 -6.73
N GLU A 12 -0.80 -17.24 -6.93
CA GLU A 12 0.25 -17.12 -5.92
C GLU A 12 0.84 -15.71 -5.84
N LYS A 13 0.91 -14.99 -6.97
CA LYS A 13 1.46 -13.64 -7.07
C LYS A 13 0.63 -12.65 -6.26
N PHE A 14 -0.69 -12.69 -6.43
CA PHE A 14 -1.62 -11.83 -5.70
C PHE A 14 -2.07 -12.41 -4.35
N GLY A 15 -1.74 -13.68 -4.09
CA GLY A 15 -2.14 -14.38 -2.88
C GLY A 15 -3.65 -14.60 -2.85
N ASN A 16 -4.20 -15.18 -3.91
CA ASN A 16 -5.60 -15.53 -4.02
C ASN A 16 -5.80 -17.03 -3.77
N TRP A 17 -6.69 -17.36 -2.84
CA TRP A 17 -6.97 -18.74 -2.44
C TRP A 17 -8.47 -19.00 -2.41
N LYS A 18 -8.88 -20.14 -2.98
CA LYS A 18 -10.29 -20.50 -3.06
C LYS A 18 -10.93 -20.61 -1.68
N GLY A 19 -10.25 -21.25 -0.72
CA GLY A 19 -10.78 -21.42 0.65
C GLY A 19 -10.95 -20.10 1.39
N VAL A 20 -10.10 -19.11 1.10
CA VAL A 20 -10.27 -17.75 1.65
C VAL A 20 -11.45 -17.05 0.99
N ASN A 21 -11.58 -17.09 -0.34
CA ASN A 21 -12.70 -16.47 -1.05
C ASN A 21 -14.05 -17.08 -0.60
N ASP A 22 -14.12 -18.41 -0.47
CA ASP A 22 -15.33 -19.10 0.01
C ASP A 22 -15.73 -18.65 1.43
N PHE A 23 -14.73 -18.46 2.31
CA PHE A 23 -14.97 -17.95 3.66
C PHE A 23 -15.44 -16.49 3.63
N VAL A 24 -14.70 -15.62 2.94
CA VAL A 24 -14.98 -14.18 2.85
C VAL A 24 -16.36 -13.95 2.26
N PHE A 25 -16.72 -14.65 1.18
CA PHE A 25 -18.04 -14.56 0.56
C PHE A 25 -19.18 -14.90 1.52
N LYS A 26 -19.02 -15.94 2.35
CA LYS A 26 -20.02 -16.27 3.38
C LYS A 26 -20.05 -15.22 4.50
N ALA A 27 -18.88 -14.86 5.02
CA ALA A 27 -18.73 -13.94 6.15
C ALA A 27 -19.21 -12.52 5.81
N SER A 28 -19.03 -12.08 4.57
CA SER A 28 -19.44 -10.78 4.06
C SER A 28 -20.89 -10.75 3.56
N ARG A 29 -21.68 -11.80 3.80
CA ARG A 29 -23.05 -11.95 3.26
C ARG A 29 -23.10 -11.75 1.75
N GLN A 30 -22.19 -12.43 1.05
CA GLN A 30 -22.07 -12.47 -0.40
C GLN A 30 -21.62 -11.16 -1.06
N ALA A 31 -21.26 -10.14 -0.27
CA ALA A 31 -20.80 -8.85 -0.79
C ALA A 31 -19.40 -8.86 -1.44
N VAL A 32 -18.52 -9.79 -1.04
CA VAL A 32 -17.12 -9.86 -1.50
C VAL A 32 -16.85 -11.27 -2.01
N SER A 33 -16.56 -11.41 -3.30
CA SER A 33 -16.36 -12.71 -3.96
C SER A 33 -14.90 -13.10 -4.14
N SER A 34 -13.98 -12.14 -4.08
CA SER A 34 -12.55 -12.31 -4.33
C SER A 34 -11.75 -11.46 -3.36
N TYR A 35 -10.59 -11.94 -2.96
CA TYR A 35 -9.67 -11.23 -2.08
C TYR A 35 -8.21 -11.55 -2.43
N ASN A 36 -7.47 -10.53 -2.86
CA ASN A 36 -6.02 -10.60 -3.06
C ASN A 36 -5.28 -10.04 -1.84
N PHE A 37 -4.45 -10.87 -1.20
CA PHE A 37 -3.68 -10.43 -0.03
C PHE A 37 -2.52 -9.50 -0.40
N TYR A 38 -1.98 -9.65 -1.61
CA TYR A 38 -0.72 -9.03 -2.03
C TYR A 38 -0.90 -8.01 -3.14
N SER A 39 -2.14 -7.56 -3.40
CA SER A 39 -2.44 -6.48 -4.34
C SER A 39 -3.32 -5.41 -3.70
N LEU A 40 -3.02 -4.17 -4.05
CA LEU A 40 -3.79 -2.97 -3.82
C LEU A 40 -4.60 -2.58 -5.09
N VAL A 41 -4.16 -3.04 -6.26
CA VAL A 41 -4.78 -2.74 -7.57
C VAL A 41 -5.97 -3.67 -7.86
N TYR A 42 -5.80 -4.98 -7.64
CA TYR A 42 -6.80 -5.98 -8.02
C TYR A 42 -7.45 -6.58 -6.78
N ASP A 43 -8.78 -6.50 -6.66
CA ASP A 43 -9.59 -7.03 -5.55
C ASP A 43 -8.93 -6.93 -4.15
N PRO A 44 -8.54 -5.72 -3.70
CA PRO A 44 -7.83 -5.55 -2.44
C PRO A 44 -8.71 -5.87 -1.22
N MET A 45 -8.07 -5.98 -0.05
CA MET A 45 -8.79 -6.13 1.22
C MET A 45 -9.74 -4.95 1.47
N THR A 46 -10.95 -5.24 1.94
CA THR A 46 -11.84 -4.21 2.45
C THR A 46 -11.25 -3.54 3.70
N THR A 47 -11.50 -2.24 3.89
CA THR A 47 -10.98 -1.50 5.05
C THR A 47 -12.07 -1.19 6.07
N CYS A 48 -11.73 -1.36 7.35
CA CYS A 48 -12.56 -0.92 8.48
C CYS A 48 -12.08 0.43 9.05
N GLY A 49 -12.84 1.03 9.96
CA GLY A 49 -12.57 2.39 10.45
C GLY A 49 -11.35 2.54 11.38
N CYS A 50 -10.66 1.46 11.75
CA CYS A 50 -9.56 1.46 12.70
C CYS A 50 -8.16 1.27 12.09
N CYS A 51 -8.01 1.39 10.76
CA CYS A 51 -6.68 1.33 10.15
C CYS A 51 -5.74 2.42 10.71
N GLU A 52 -4.46 2.07 10.84
CA GLU A 52 -3.41 3.00 11.30
C GLU A 52 -2.85 3.81 10.12
N CYS A 53 -2.86 3.23 8.92
CA CYS A 53 -2.40 3.85 7.69
C CYS A 53 -3.36 3.55 6.54
N VAL A 54 -3.28 4.38 5.50
CA VAL A 54 -3.91 4.13 4.19
C VAL A 54 -2.84 4.19 3.12
N ALA A 55 -2.78 3.17 2.27
CA ALA A 55 -2.02 3.21 1.03
C ALA A 55 -2.95 3.58 -0.15
N ALA A 56 -2.41 4.34 -1.10
CA ALA A 56 -3.12 4.81 -2.29
C ALA A 56 -2.19 4.81 -3.51
N ILE A 57 -2.70 4.49 -4.70
CA ILE A 57 -1.95 4.62 -5.95
C ILE A 57 -1.71 6.09 -6.28
N LEU A 58 -0.49 6.38 -6.76
CA LEU A 58 -0.10 7.62 -7.42
C LEU A 58 0.24 7.30 -8.88
N PRO A 59 -0.73 7.42 -9.81
CA PRO A 59 -0.60 6.91 -11.17
C PRO A 59 0.55 7.57 -11.95
N THR A 60 0.73 8.88 -11.79
CA THR A 60 1.80 9.62 -12.49
C THR A 60 3.16 9.15 -12.02
N CYS A 61 3.29 8.81 -10.74
CA CYS A 61 4.53 8.33 -10.13
C CYS A 61 4.78 6.82 -10.31
N ASN A 62 3.90 6.10 -11.02
CA ASN A 62 3.95 4.64 -11.19
C ASN A 62 4.12 3.87 -9.86
N GLY A 63 3.53 4.38 -8.78
CA GLY A 63 3.78 3.92 -7.42
C GLY A 63 2.61 4.11 -6.48
N ILE A 64 2.88 3.98 -5.19
CA ILE A 64 1.92 4.18 -4.12
C ILE A 64 2.48 5.15 -3.08
N MET A 65 1.58 5.83 -2.37
CA MET A 65 1.89 6.49 -1.10
C MET A 65 1.33 5.70 0.07
N THR A 66 1.85 5.93 1.27
CA THR A 66 1.19 5.52 2.53
C THR A 66 1.15 6.70 3.50
N VAL A 67 0.02 6.89 4.18
CA VAL A 67 -0.19 7.97 5.15
C VAL A 67 -0.76 7.41 6.44
N ASN A 68 -0.17 7.76 7.59
CA ASN A 68 -0.64 7.35 8.92
C ASN A 68 -1.69 8.30 9.49
N ARG A 69 -2.52 7.78 10.40
CA ARG A 69 -3.65 8.48 11.02
C ARG A 69 -3.28 9.80 11.68
N GLU A 70 -2.07 9.90 12.22
CA GLU A 70 -1.59 11.08 12.94
C GLU A 70 -1.17 12.22 12.00
N TYR A 71 -1.00 11.96 10.70
CA TYR A 71 -0.70 12.98 9.70
C TYR A 71 -1.99 13.64 9.18
N ASN A 72 -2.14 14.95 9.45
CA ASN A 72 -3.38 15.69 9.21
C ASN A 72 -3.31 16.66 8.01
N GLU A 73 -2.23 16.62 7.23
CA GLU A 73 -2.03 17.50 6.07
C GLU A 73 -2.33 16.82 4.75
N MET A 74 -2.12 17.55 3.65
CA MET A 74 -2.39 17.07 2.31
C MET A 74 -1.37 16.03 1.88
N THR A 75 -1.81 15.11 1.03
CA THR A 75 -0.97 14.06 0.47
C THR A 75 -1.01 14.09 -1.05
N PRO A 76 -0.04 13.46 -1.74
CA PRO A 76 0.01 13.49 -3.20
C PRO A 76 -1.22 12.94 -3.91
N CYS A 77 -2.07 12.15 -3.26
CA CYS A 77 -3.34 11.68 -3.84
C CYS A 77 -4.48 12.73 -3.75
N GLY A 78 -4.18 13.97 -3.33
CA GLY A 78 -5.15 15.07 -3.25
C GLY A 78 -6.13 14.97 -2.07
N MET A 79 -5.87 14.12 -1.08
CA MET A 79 -6.72 13.92 0.08
C MET A 79 -5.93 13.87 1.40
N LYS A 80 -6.55 14.32 2.49
CA LYS A 80 -6.06 14.08 3.86
C LYS A 80 -6.39 12.64 4.29
N PHE A 81 -5.71 12.15 5.34
CA PHE A 81 -6.02 10.84 5.93
C PHE A 81 -7.52 10.69 6.29
N THR A 82 -8.13 11.72 6.90
CA THR A 82 -9.54 11.67 7.32
C THR A 82 -10.50 11.47 6.15
N THR A 83 -10.23 12.12 5.03
CA THR A 83 -11.00 11.93 3.78
C THR A 83 -10.78 10.54 3.22
N LEU A 84 -9.53 10.07 3.13
CA LEU A 84 -9.20 8.72 2.68
C LEU A 84 -9.91 7.64 3.51
N ALA A 85 -9.81 7.72 4.84
CA ALA A 85 -10.43 6.77 5.77
C ALA A 85 -11.96 6.76 5.64
N GLY A 86 -12.58 7.91 5.35
CA GLY A 86 -14.01 8.02 5.06
C GLY A 86 -14.39 7.36 3.74
N THR A 87 -13.56 7.51 2.70
CA THR A 87 -13.80 6.94 1.36
C THR A 87 -13.64 5.43 1.32
N ILE A 88 -12.61 4.88 1.97
CA ILE A 88 -12.28 3.45 1.87
C ILE A 88 -12.86 2.61 3.02
N GLY A 89 -13.32 3.27 4.07
CA GLY A 89 -13.96 2.63 5.21
C GLY A 89 -15.32 2.02 4.84
N GLY A 90 -15.87 1.22 5.74
CA GLY A 90 -17.23 0.66 5.57
C GLY A 90 -17.28 -0.68 4.85
N GLY A 91 -16.15 -1.38 4.71
CA GLY A 91 -16.14 -2.76 4.23
C GLY A 91 -16.36 -2.89 2.72
N GLN A 92 -16.09 -1.85 1.94
CA GLN A 92 -16.10 -1.89 0.49
C GLN A 92 -14.74 -2.32 -0.06
N VAL A 93 -14.75 -2.96 -1.23
CA VAL A 93 -13.53 -3.23 -2.01
C VAL A 93 -13.24 -2.00 -2.84
N THR A 94 -12.07 -1.37 -2.63
CA THR A 94 -11.72 -0.11 -3.29
C THR A 94 -10.38 -0.27 -4.02
N PRO A 95 -10.38 -0.72 -5.29
CA PRO A 95 -9.19 -0.79 -6.12
C PRO A 95 -8.41 0.52 -6.08
N GLY A 96 -7.10 0.42 -5.85
CA GLY A 96 -6.23 1.58 -5.71
C GLY A 96 -6.06 2.09 -4.29
N PHE A 97 -6.74 1.51 -3.30
CA PHE A 97 -6.63 1.91 -1.91
C PHE A 97 -6.72 0.73 -0.94
N VAL A 98 -5.96 0.77 0.15
CA VAL A 98 -6.12 -0.20 1.25
C VAL A 98 -5.68 0.40 2.58
N GLY A 99 -6.46 0.17 3.63
CA GLY A 99 -6.07 0.45 5.00
C GLY A 99 -5.21 -0.67 5.57
N HIS A 100 -4.16 -0.32 6.30
CA HIS A 100 -3.24 -1.28 6.88
C HIS A 100 -2.65 -0.78 8.21
N SER A 101 -1.91 -1.65 8.90
CA SER A 101 -1.11 -1.28 10.08
C SER A 101 0.21 -0.64 9.66
N LYS A 102 0.83 0.16 10.53
CA LYS A 102 2.12 0.82 10.25
C LYS A 102 3.19 -0.21 9.86
N TYR A 103 3.29 -1.28 10.64
CA TYR A 103 4.29 -2.33 10.42
C TYR A 103 4.06 -3.20 9.19
N ASN A 104 2.87 -3.14 8.56
CA ASN A 104 2.60 -3.89 7.33
C ASN A 104 3.54 -3.43 6.20
N VAL A 105 3.83 -2.14 6.10
CA VAL A 105 4.71 -1.54 5.06
C VAL A 105 6.04 -2.29 4.91
N CYS A 106 6.62 -2.76 6.03
CA CYS A 106 7.92 -3.42 6.05
C CYS A 106 7.84 -4.96 5.87
N GLN A 107 6.66 -5.55 5.70
CA GLN A 107 6.51 -6.98 5.50
C GLN A 107 6.97 -7.40 4.11
N ARG A 108 7.49 -8.63 3.96
CA ARG A 108 7.93 -9.18 2.66
C ARG A 108 6.81 -9.28 1.63
N LYS A 109 5.57 -9.39 2.10
CA LYS A 109 4.35 -9.60 1.32
C LYS A 109 3.50 -8.34 1.16
N PHE A 110 3.97 -7.19 1.69
CA PHE A 110 3.30 -5.91 1.49
C PHE A 110 3.22 -5.63 0.01
N ILE A 111 2.02 -5.65 -0.57
CA ILE A 111 1.70 -5.44 -1.99
C ILE A 111 2.67 -6.12 -2.97
N SER A 112 3.17 -7.33 -2.63
CA SER A 112 4.22 -7.99 -3.43
C SER A 112 3.74 -8.36 -4.84
N GLY A 113 2.44 -8.50 -5.05
CA GLY A 113 1.85 -8.70 -6.38
C GLY A 113 1.93 -7.46 -7.28
N ASP A 114 2.06 -6.27 -6.69
CA ASP A 114 2.14 -5.00 -7.43
C ASP A 114 3.58 -4.45 -7.54
N GLY A 115 4.55 -5.13 -6.94
CA GLY A 115 5.96 -4.71 -6.91
C GLY A 115 6.51 -4.42 -5.52
N GLY A 116 5.69 -4.58 -4.48
CA GLY A 116 6.16 -4.54 -3.11
C GLY A 116 6.55 -3.15 -2.61
N LEU A 117 7.47 -3.13 -1.64
CA LEU A 117 7.99 -1.89 -1.05
C LEU A 117 8.67 -0.95 -2.09
N LEU A 118 9.15 -1.48 -3.21
CA LEU A 118 9.77 -0.69 -4.28
C LEU A 118 8.78 0.25 -4.98
N ARG A 119 7.47 0.05 -4.80
CA ARG A 119 6.42 0.97 -5.26
C ARG A 119 6.17 2.13 -4.32
N LEU A 120 6.69 2.13 -3.09
CA LEU A 120 6.40 3.18 -2.12
C LEU A 120 7.18 4.45 -2.45
N VAL A 121 6.53 5.45 -3.04
CA VAL A 121 7.18 6.70 -3.49
C VAL A 121 7.02 7.85 -2.52
N TRP A 122 6.06 7.77 -1.58
CA TRP A 122 5.80 8.85 -0.62
C TRP A 122 5.30 8.32 0.73
N MET A 123 5.81 8.89 1.81
CA MET A 123 5.29 8.66 3.17
C MET A 123 5.62 9.86 4.08
N PRO A 124 4.81 10.16 5.11
CA PRO A 124 5.13 11.25 6.04
C PRO A 124 6.47 11.03 6.74
N THR A 125 7.24 12.11 6.96
CA THR A 125 8.54 12.06 7.64
C THR A 125 8.43 11.37 8.99
N MET A 126 7.36 11.65 9.74
CA MET A 126 7.12 11.03 11.04
C MET A 126 7.01 9.50 10.97
N LEU A 127 6.36 8.96 9.93
CA LEU A 127 6.22 7.52 9.73
C LEU A 127 7.52 6.91 9.19
N LYS A 128 8.25 7.66 8.36
CA LYS A 128 9.56 7.27 7.83
C LYS A 128 10.56 7.08 8.96
N GLU A 129 10.61 8.02 9.90
CA GLU A 129 11.45 7.93 11.09
C GLU A 129 11.00 6.82 12.05
N GLU A 130 9.68 6.63 12.26
CA GLU A 130 9.15 5.53 13.08
C GLU A 130 9.55 4.15 12.52
N LEU A 131 9.58 3.99 11.20
CA LEU A 131 9.88 2.72 10.52
C LEU A 131 11.32 2.61 10.01
N LYS A 132 12.19 3.58 10.32
CA LYS A 132 13.51 3.76 9.70
C LYS A 132 14.37 2.51 9.64
N GLU A 133 14.63 1.89 10.80
CA GLU A 133 15.47 0.68 10.88
C GLU A 133 14.89 -0.48 10.05
N ARG A 134 13.57 -0.60 10.01
CA ARG A 134 12.88 -1.66 9.26
C ARG A 134 12.92 -1.39 7.76
N LEU A 135 12.72 -0.13 7.35
CA LEU A 135 12.79 0.28 5.95
C LEU A 135 14.21 0.11 5.40
N GLN A 136 15.24 0.52 6.14
CA GLN A 136 16.64 0.33 5.76
C GLN A 136 16.96 -1.15 5.57
N LYS A 137 16.62 -1.99 6.56
CA LYS A 137 16.80 -3.45 6.45
C LYS A 137 16.06 -4.03 5.24
N ARG A 138 14.84 -3.58 4.96
CA ARG A 138 14.09 -4.04 3.80
C ARG A 138 14.68 -3.54 2.49
N GLY A 139 15.22 -2.33 2.45
CA GLY A 139 15.98 -1.80 1.32
C GLY A 139 17.19 -2.68 1.00
N GLU A 140 18.00 -3.03 2.01
CA GLU A 140 19.12 -3.98 1.87
C GLU A 140 18.66 -5.34 1.33
N GLU A 141 17.59 -5.91 1.91
CA GLU A 141 17.02 -7.19 1.46
C GLU A 141 16.49 -7.15 0.01
N LEU A 142 16.13 -5.97 -0.50
CA LEU A 142 15.63 -5.74 -1.86
C LEU A 142 16.72 -5.25 -2.82
N GLY A 143 17.96 -5.08 -2.38
CA GLY A 143 19.08 -4.62 -3.20
C GLY A 143 19.15 -3.11 -3.42
N ILE A 144 18.38 -2.31 -2.66
CA ILE A 144 18.38 -0.83 -2.69
C ILE A 144 18.55 -0.32 -1.24
N PRO A 145 19.77 -0.32 -0.68
CA PRO A 145 20.01 0.06 0.72
C PRO A 145 19.60 1.50 1.04
N ASP A 146 19.68 2.40 0.06
CA ASP A 146 19.29 3.81 0.16
C ASP A 146 17.81 4.04 -0.19
N LEU A 147 16.97 2.99 -0.26
CA LEU A 147 15.57 3.11 -0.66
C LEU A 147 14.83 4.18 0.14
N ILE A 148 15.04 4.22 1.46
CA ILE A 148 14.39 5.19 2.36
C ILE A 148 14.64 6.65 1.96
N ASP A 149 15.82 6.95 1.41
CA ASP A 149 16.24 8.30 0.99
C ASP A 149 15.69 8.66 -0.41
N ARG A 150 15.12 7.69 -1.12
CA ARG A 150 14.46 7.87 -2.42
C ARG A 150 12.96 8.08 -2.28
N ILE A 151 12.36 7.72 -1.14
CA ILE A 151 10.94 7.92 -0.85
C ILE A 151 10.75 9.40 -0.50
N ALA A 152 9.84 10.09 -1.18
CA ALA A 152 9.49 11.47 -0.86
C ALA A 152 8.70 11.57 0.46
N ASP A 153 8.60 12.77 1.01
CA ASP A 153 7.76 13.10 2.16
C ASP A 153 7.23 14.52 2.00
N GLU A 154 6.52 15.02 3.01
CA GLU A 154 5.94 16.36 2.99
C GLU A 154 6.96 17.50 2.92
N THR A 155 8.25 17.24 3.16
CA THR A 155 9.31 18.26 3.00
C THR A 155 9.76 18.41 1.55
N VAL A 156 9.46 17.41 0.71
CA VAL A 156 9.67 17.45 -0.74
C VAL A 156 8.45 18.04 -1.45
N GLY A 157 7.25 17.57 -1.09
CA GLY A 157 6.01 18.00 -1.74
C GLY A 157 4.79 17.19 -1.27
N THR A 158 3.61 17.70 -1.61
CA THR A 158 2.30 17.11 -1.24
C THR A 158 1.39 16.89 -2.45
N SER A 159 1.93 16.95 -3.67
CA SER A 159 1.28 16.62 -4.94
C SER A 159 2.20 15.73 -5.79
N GLU A 160 1.64 14.95 -6.74
CA GLU A 160 2.45 14.15 -7.66
C GLU A 160 3.42 15.01 -8.50
N GLU A 161 3.00 16.21 -8.90
CA GLU A 161 3.81 17.15 -9.67
C GLU A 161 5.03 17.65 -8.89
N GLU A 162 4.86 17.97 -7.59
CA GLU A 162 5.95 18.46 -6.74
C GLU A 162 6.99 17.37 -6.45
N ILE A 163 6.55 16.12 -6.24
CA ILE A 163 7.46 15.03 -5.86
C ILE A 163 8.13 14.37 -7.07
N MET A 164 7.55 14.48 -8.27
CA MET A 164 8.07 13.83 -9.47
C MET A 164 9.54 14.19 -9.79
N PRO A 165 9.97 15.47 -9.77
CA PRO A 165 11.38 15.82 -9.99
C PRO A 165 12.33 15.16 -8.99
N PHE A 166 11.92 15.07 -7.72
CA PHE A 166 12.70 14.40 -6.68
C PHE A 166 12.82 12.88 -6.96
N LEU A 167 11.72 12.23 -7.33
CA LEU A 167 11.73 10.79 -7.67
C LEU A 167 12.64 10.52 -8.87
N GLN A 168 12.66 11.41 -9.86
CA GLN A 168 13.56 11.31 -11.02
C GLN A 168 15.03 11.54 -10.62
N GLU A 169 15.32 12.58 -9.83
CA GLU A 169 16.67 12.88 -9.34
C GLU A 169 17.25 11.71 -8.52
N LYS A 170 16.42 11.15 -7.62
CA LYS A 170 16.78 9.99 -6.79
C LYS A 170 16.74 8.67 -7.54
N LYS A 171 16.32 8.65 -8.81
CA LYS A 171 16.12 7.44 -9.61
C LYS A 171 15.32 6.41 -8.83
N HIS A 172 14.12 6.80 -8.40
CA HIS A 172 13.26 5.93 -7.63
C HIS A 172 12.88 4.69 -8.47
N PRO A 173 13.02 3.46 -7.94
CA PRO A 173 12.83 2.22 -8.70
C PRO A 173 11.44 2.12 -9.35
N ALA A 174 10.39 2.61 -8.68
CA ALA A 174 9.03 2.62 -9.23
C ALA A 174 8.92 3.22 -10.65
N LEU A 175 9.76 4.20 -11.01
CA LEU A 175 9.71 4.86 -12.32
C LEU A 175 10.19 3.96 -13.48
N GLU A 176 10.98 2.92 -13.19
CA GLU A 176 11.53 1.99 -14.18
C GLU A 176 10.79 0.64 -14.20
N MET A 177 9.87 0.42 -13.26
CA MET A 177 9.04 -0.78 -13.21
C MET A 177 7.93 -0.73 -14.26
N ASP A 178 7.36 -1.89 -14.59
CA ASP A 178 6.16 -1.96 -15.42
C ASP A 178 5.05 -1.02 -14.90
N PRO A 179 4.16 -0.52 -15.76
CA PRO A 179 3.00 0.24 -15.31
C PRO A 179 2.23 -0.50 -14.21
N ILE A 180 1.95 0.17 -13.09
CA ILE A 180 1.15 -0.39 -11.99
C ILE A 180 -0.33 -0.56 -12.39
N MET A 181 -0.78 0.18 -13.41
CA MET A 181 -2.10 0.11 -14.05
C MET A 181 -1.97 0.20 -15.57
#